data_AF-A0A2G9YE05-F1
#
_entry.id   AF-A0A2G9YE05-F1
#
_cell.length_a   1.000
_cell.length_b   1.000
_cell.length_c   1.000
_cell.angle_alpha   90.00
_cell.angle_beta   90.00
_cell.angle_gamma   90.00
#
_symmetry.space_group_name_H-M   'P 1'
#
loop_
_entity.id
_entity.type
_entity.pdbx_description
1 polymer ?
#
loop_
_entity_poly.entity_id
_entity_poly.type
_entity_poly.pdbx_seq_one_letter_code
_entity_poly.pdbx_strand_id
1 'polypeptide(L)'
;MISEKSKDTFGDFLEILGHYNPLTEPRTINLKEGRIKYWLEKGAQTSPTVHNLLVDAKIIKGPKVKASKNKKKEGREKEIKEKKIETKEKEEAKKK
;
A
#
# COMPACT_ATOMS: atom_id res chain seq x y z
N MET A 1 11.76 -2.01 9.57
CA MET A 1 12.23 -1.10 10.64
C MET A 1 11.06 -0.26 11.15
N ILE A 2 11.18 0.32 12.33
CA ILE A 2 10.19 1.26 12.88
C ILE A 2 10.81 2.65 12.99
N SER A 3 10.11 3.63 12.41
CA SER A 3 10.50 5.03 12.35
C SER A 3 9.26 5.91 12.41
N GLU A 4 9.45 7.18 12.75
CA GLU A 4 8.38 8.17 12.75
C GLU A 4 8.05 8.58 11.31
N LYS A 5 6.78 8.88 11.05
CA LYS A 5 6.28 9.16 9.68
C LYS A 5 6.95 10.37 9.02
N SER A 6 7.35 11.37 9.80
CA SER A 6 7.98 12.60 9.31
C SER A 6 9.49 12.49 9.08
N LYS A 7 10.12 11.40 9.56
CA LYS A 7 11.56 11.20 9.39
C LYS A 7 11.90 10.78 7.97
N ASP A 8 13.12 11.12 7.58
CA ASP A 8 13.68 10.63 6.32
C ASP A 8 13.71 9.10 6.34
N THR A 9 13.30 8.52 5.21
CA THR A 9 13.35 7.08 4.93
C THR A 9 14.74 6.48 5.05
N PHE A 10 15.80 7.26 4.78
CA PHE A 10 17.19 6.81 4.89
C PHE A 10 17.88 7.24 6.20
N GLY A 11 17.15 7.92 7.09
CA GLY A 11 17.68 8.42 8.36
C GLY A 11 17.64 7.40 9.50
N ASP A 12 17.78 7.92 10.72
CA ASP A 12 17.75 7.11 11.93
C ASP A 12 16.38 6.47 12.18
N PHE A 13 16.43 5.20 12.58
CA PHE A 13 15.26 4.40 12.95
C PHE A 13 15.36 3.98 14.42
N LEU A 14 14.22 3.68 15.05
CA LEU A 14 14.20 3.25 16.44
C LEU A 14 14.65 1.79 16.58
N GLU A 15 14.16 0.90 15.71
CA GLU A 15 14.44 -0.53 15.80
C GLU A 15 14.31 -1.29 14.46
N ILE A 16 15.17 -2.29 14.26
CA ILE A 16 15.06 -3.28 13.18
C ILE A 16 14.29 -4.52 13.67
N LEU A 17 13.07 -4.65 13.15
CA LEU A 17 12.14 -5.76 13.45
C LEU A 17 12.33 -6.99 12.56
N GLY A 18 13.20 -6.92 11.55
CA GLY A 18 13.41 -8.00 10.59
C GLY A 18 13.91 -7.52 9.23
N HIS A 19 14.04 -8.45 8.29
CA HIS A 19 14.41 -8.20 6.90
C HIS A 19 13.56 -9.05 5.94
N TYR A 20 13.43 -8.56 4.71
CA TYR A 20 12.71 -9.22 3.62
C TYR A 20 13.59 -9.24 2.38
N ASN A 21 13.84 -10.42 1.82
CA ASN A 21 14.58 -10.59 0.57
C ASN A 21 13.69 -11.21 -0.52
N PRO A 22 13.20 -10.41 -1.49
CA PRO A 22 12.36 -10.90 -2.58
C PRO A 22 13.12 -11.66 -3.68
N LEU A 23 14.45 -11.57 -3.73
CA LEU A 23 15.29 -12.17 -4.79
C LEU A 23 15.59 -13.65 -4.56
N THR A 24 15.18 -14.19 -3.42
CA THR A 24 15.41 -15.59 -3.05
C THR A 24 14.18 -16.43 -3.36
N GLU A 25 14.38 -17.64 -3.88
CA GLU A 25 13.36 -18.68 -4.04
C GLU A 25 13.69 -19.83 -3.07
N PRO A 26 12.90 -20.04 -2.00
CA PRO A 26 11.72 -19.29 -1.54
C PRO A 26 12.08 -17.93 -0.92
N ARG A 27 11.11 -17.00 -0.89
CA ARG A 27 11.30 -15.65 -0.35
C ARG A 27 11.74 -15.70 1.11
N THR A 28 12.94 -15.20 1.39
CA THR A 28 13.45 -15.12 2.76
C THR A 28 12.77 -13.99 3.53
N ILE A 29 12.04 -14.36 4.58
CA ILE A 29 11.39 -13.44 5.51
C ILE A 29 11.90 -13.78 6.91
N ASN A 30 12.61 -12.86 7.56
CA ASN A 30 13.04 -13.02 8.94
C ASN A 30 12.42 -11.89 9.77
N LEU A 31 11.54 -12.25 10.71
CA LEU A 31 10.73 -11.31 11.49
C LEU A 31 10.82 -11.64 12.99
N LYS A 32 11.03 -10.62 13.81
CA LYS A 32 11.02 -10.73 15.28
C LYS A 32 9.60 -10.62 15.81
N GLU A 33 8.86 -11.74 15.81
CA GLU A 33 7.43 -11.75 16.15
C GLU A 33 7.09 -11.06 17.48
N GLY A 34 7.85 -11.32 18.55
CA GLY A 34 7.58 -10.74 19.87
C GLY A 34 7.65 -9.22 19.88
N ARG A 35 8.65 -8.65 19.20
CA ARG A 35 8.80 -7.19 19.09
C ARG A 35 7.73 -6.58 18.18
N ILE A 36 7.37 -7.27 17.10
CA ILE A 36 6.31 -6.82 16.20
C ILE A 36 4.98 -6.73 16.96
N LYS A 37 4.60 -7.76 17.73
CA LYS A 37 3.38 -7.76 18.55
C LYS A 37 3.39 -6.63 19.58
N TYR A 38 4.52 -6.45 20.29
CA TYR A 38 4.69 -5.35 21.22
C TYR A 38 4.44 -3.98 20.59
N TRP A 39 5.02 -3.72 19.41
CA TRP A 39 4.84 -2.44 18.73
C TRP A 39 3.41 -2.25 18.18
N LEU A 40 2.77 -3.33 17.73
CA LEU A 40 1.36 -3.29 17.32
C LEU A 40 0.44 -2.96 18.50
N GLU A 41 0.68 -3.54 19.68
CA GLU A 41 -0.05 -3.21 20.91
C GLU A 41 0.17 -1.75 21.35
N LYS A 42 1.35 -1.19 21.10
CA LYS A 42 1.65 0.23 21.32
C LYS A 42 1.05 1.17 20.27
N GLY A 43 0.34 0.64 19.27
CA GLY A 43 -0.33 1.45 18.24
C GLY A 43 0.52 1.77 17.01
N ALA A 44 1.61 1.02 16.77
CA ALA A 44 2.39 1.19 15.55
C ALA A 44 1.54 0.89 14.30
N GLN A 45 1.54 1.81 13.33
CA GLN A 45 0.85 1.64 12.07
C GLN A 45 1.78 1.05 11.01
N THR A 46 1.35 -0.02 10.35
CA THR A 46 2.11 -0.66 9.27
C THR A 46 1.70 -0.14 7.89
N SER A 47 2.66 -0.06 6.97
CA SER A 47 2.38 0.13 5.54
C SER A 47 1.54 -1.04 4.98
N PRO A 48 0.68 -0.83 3.95
CA PRO A 48 -0.11 -1.90 3.34
C PRO A 48 0.69 -3.11 2.86
N THR A 49 1.89 -2.89 2.31
CA THR A 49 2.78 -3.99 1.88
C THR A 49 3.29 -4.78 3.07
N VAL A 50 3.66 -4.10 4.15
CA VAL A 50 4.14 -4.73 5.38
C VAL A 50 3.01 -5.49 6.06
N HIS A 51 1.80 -4.93 6.11
CA HIS A 51 0.61 -5.65 6.59
C HIS A 51 0.42 -6.97 5.86
N ASN A 52 0.49 -6.97 4.53
CA ASN A 52 0.36 -8.20 3.74
C ASN A 52 1.46 -9.22 4.05
N LEU A 53 2.71 -8.76 4.23
CA LEU A 53 3.81 -9.64 4.65
C LEU A 53 3.56 -10.26 6.03
N LEU A 54 3.02 -9.48 6.98
CA LEU A 54 2.70 -9.97 8.33
C LEU A 54 1.51 -10.93 8.33
N VAL A 55 0.55 -10.75 7.42
CA VAL A 55 -0.55 -11.69 7.18
C VAL A 55 -0.04 -12.99 6.57
N ASP A 56 0.85 -12.91 5.58
CA ASP A 56 1.47 -14.09 4.95
C ASP A 56 2.33 -14.87 5.96
N ALA A 57 3.04 -14.17 6.83
CA ALA A 57 3.79 -14.75 7.95
C ALA A 57 2.90 -15.22 9.12
N LYS A 58 1.56 -15.09 9.04
CA LYS A 58 0.58 -15.47 10.07
C LYS A 58 0.77 -14.76 11.44
N ILE A 59 1.48 -13.64 11.47
CA ILE A 59 1.72 -12.85 12.69
C ILE A 59 0.47 -12.01 13.03
N ILE A 60 -0.21 -11.50 12.00
CA ILE A 60 -1.46 -10.74 12.13
C ILE A 60 -2.58 -11.52 11.45
N LYS A 61 -3.73 -11.62 12.11
CA LYS A 61 -4.96 -12.15 11.52
C LYS A 61 -5.76 -11.00 10.93
N GLY A 62 -5.81 -10.89 9.61
CA GLY A 62 -6.57 -9.85 8.94
C GLY A 62 -6.63 -10.03 7.42
N PRO A 63 -7.59 -9.40 6.73
CA PRO A 63 -7.63 -9.43 5.28
C PRO A 63 -6.43 -8.69 4.69
N LYS A 64 -5.96 -9.17 3.53
CA LYS A 64 -4.91 -8.48 2.77
C LYS A 64 -5.43 -7.13 2.28
N VAL A 65 -4.61 -6.10 2.42
CA VAL A 65 -4.95 -4.72 2.05
C VAL A 65 -4.35 -4.40 0.68
N LYS A 66 -5.11 -3.70 -0.18
CA LYS A 66 -4.59 -3.21 -1.47
C LYS A 66 -3.49 -2.19 -1.22
N ALA A 67 -2.25 -2.53 -1.58
CA ALA A 67 -1.10 -1.65 -1.39
C ALA A 67 -0.96 -0.54 -2.45
N SER A 68 -1.63 -0.69 -3.60
CA SER A 68 -1.60 0.31 -4.67
C SER A 68 -2.75 1.31 -4.53
N LYS A 69 -2.38 2.59 -4.33
CA LYS A 69 -3.17 3.73 -4.81
C LYS A 69 -2.57 4.14 -6.16
N ASN A 70 -2.95 3.49 -7.25
CA ASN A 70 -2.66 3.98 -8.59
C ASN A 70 -3.46 5.28 -8.82
N LYS A 71 -2.93 6.43 -8.38
CA LYS A 71 -3.46 7.77 -8.71
C LYS A 71 -3.59 7.98 -10.23
N LYS A 72 -2.82 7.23 -11.03
CA LYS A 72 -2.85 7.25 -12.50
C LYS A 72 -4.14 6.67 -13.11
N LYS A 73 -4.93 5.88 -12.36
CA LYS A 73 -6.18 5.28 -12.88
C LYS A 73 -7.40 6.18 -12.67
N GLU A 74 -7.45 6.91 -11.55
CA GLU A 74 -8.55 7.85 -11.25
C GLU A 74 -8.58 9.06 -12.19
N GLY A 75 -7.43 9.59 -12.60
CA GLY A 75 -7.37 10.67 -13.60
C GLY A 75 -7.86 10.22 -14.97
N ARG A 76 -7.48 9.00 -15.39
CA ARG A 76 -7.85 8.44 -16.70
C ARG A 76 -9.34 8.09 -16.78
N GLU A 77 -9.97 7.64 -15.69
CA GLU A 77 -11.42 7.41 -15.65
C GLU A 77 -12.26 8.69 -15.65
N LYS A 78 -11.76 9.78 -15.04
CA LYS A 78 -12.43 11.09 -15.11
C LYS A 78 -12.36 11.68 -16.51
N GLU A 79 -11.20 11.64 -17.14
CA GLU A 79 -10.99 12.16 -18.50
C GLU A 79 -11.77 11.39 -19.58
N ILE A 80 -11.93 10.07 -19.40
CA ILE A 80 -12.76 9.24 -20.31
C ILE A 80 -14.26 9.52 -20.11
N LYS A 81 -14.72 9.83 -18.89
CA LYS A 81 -16.12 10.20 -18.64
C LYS A 81 -16.44 11.58 -19.21
N GLU A 82 -15.57 12.57 -19.02
CA GLU A 82 -15.74 13.93 -19.57
C GLU A 82 -15.77 13.92 -21.12
N LYS A 83 -14.83 13.21 -21.76
CA LYS A 83 -14.83 13.06 -23.24
C LYS A 83 -16.07 12.33 -23.78
N LYS A 84 -16.66 11.41 -23.01
CA LYS A 84 -17.86 10.66 -23.41
C LYS A 84 -19.17 11.45 -23.21
N ILE A 85 -19.17 12.43 -22.30
CA ILE A 85 -20.28 13.36 -22.10
C ILE A 85 -20.26 14.42 -23.22
N GLU A 86 -19.08 14.97 -23.52
CA GLU A 86 -18.92 16.02 -24.54
C GLU A 86 -19.18 15.51 -25.98
N THR A 87 -18.89 14.23 -26.25
CA THR A 87 -19.22 13.60 -27.55
C THR A 87 -20.71 13.31 -27.70
N LYS A 88 -21.43 13.02 -26.61
CA LYS A 88 -22.90 12.85 -26.64
C LYS A 88 -23.64 14.17 -26.84
N GLU A 89 -23.22 15.24 -26.17
CA GLU A 89 -23.85 16.57 -26.36
C GLU A 89 -23.64 17.12 -27.78
N LYS A 90 -22.47 16.87 -28.40
CA LYS A 90 -22.19 17.26 -29.80
C LYS A 90 -22.97 16.43 -30.83
N GLU A 91 -23.41 15.22 -30.48
CA GLU A 91 -24.23 14.36 -31.35
C GLU A 91 -25.72 14.73 -31.25
N GLU A 92 -26.23 15.09 -30.07
CA GLU A 92 -27.60 15.59 -29.88
C GLU A 92 -27.82 16.99 -30.49
N ALA A 93 -26.81 17.87 -30.46
CA ALA A 93 -26.91 19.21 -31.06
C ALA A 93 -26.90 19.21 -32.61
N LYS A 94 -26.52 18.10 -33.26
CA LYS A 94 -26.53 17.95 -34.73
C LYS A 94 -27.79 17.27 -35.28
N LYS A 95 -28.71 16.83 -34.40
CA LYS A 95 -29.94 16.11 -34.77
C LYS A 95 -31.21 16.95 -34.61
N LYS A 96 -31.07 18.26 -34.37
CA LYS A 96 -32.15 19.24 -34.30
C LYS A 96 -31.88 20.36 -35.31
#